data_AF-A0A937VD84-F1
#
_entry.id   AF-A0A937VD84-F1
#
_cell.length_a   1.000
_cell.length_b   1.000
_cell.length_c   1.000
_cell.angle_alpha   90.00
_cell.angle_beta   90.00
_cell.angle_gamma   90.00
#
_symmetry.space_group_name_H-M   'P 1'
#
loop_
_entity.id
_entity.type
_entity.pdbx_description
1 polymer ?
#
loop_
_entity_poly.entity_id
_entity_poly.type
_entity_poly.pdbx_seq_one_letter_code
_entity_poly.pdbx_strand_id
1 'polypeptide(L)'
;MKVVLGREPQIGEGVILGCRPGREITLANTAIGDFAIIRSNTVIYCNVIIGDNLETGHNVIIREENTIGNNFRIWNNSTVDYGCVIGDNVLIHNKL
;
A
#
# COMPACT_ATOMS: atom_id res chain seq x y z
N MET A 1 11.43 0.39 -12.62
CA MET A 1 10.31 0.23 -11.66
C MET A 1 9.52 -1.02 -12.01
N LYS A 2 9.32 -1.89 -11.04
CA LYS A 2 8.41 -3.05 -11.09
C LYS A 2 7.56 -3.08 -9.82
N VAL A 3 6.40 -3.72 -9.92
CA VAL A 3 5.60 -4.12 -8.76
C VAL A 3 5.94 -5.57 -8.44
N VAL A 4 6.28 -5.85 -7.19
CA VAL A 4 6.55 -7.20 -6.68
C VAL A 4 5.54 -7.49 -5.58
N LEU A 5 4.89 -8.64 -5.69
CA LEU A 5 3.96 -9.15 -4.68
C LEU A 5 4.52 -10.45 -4.12
N GLY A 6 4.35 -10.64 -2.81
CA GLY A 6 4.62 -11.90 -2.14
C GLY A 6 3.62 -13.01 -2.52
N ARG A 7 3.63 -14.07 -1.73
CA ARG A 7 2.77 -15.26 -1.91
C ARG A 7 1.31 -14.95 -1.58
N GLU A 8 0.41 -15.60 -2.32
CA GLU A 8 -1.03 -15.60 -2.07
C GLU A 8 -1.69 -14.20 -1.90
N PRO A 9 -1.38 -13.20 -2.76
CA PRO A 9 -2.04 -11.91 -2.66
C PRO A 9 -3.51 -12.05 -3.09
N GLN A 10 -4.40 -11.39 -2.36
CA GLN A 10 -5.80 -11.22 -2.72
C GLN A 10 -6.00 -9.78 -3.20
N ILE A 11 -6.28 -9.61 -4.50
CA ILE A 11 -6.41 -8.30 -5.13
C ILE A 11 -7.85 -8.10 -5.57
N GLY A 12 -8.49 -7.08 -5.02
CA GLY A 12 -9.83 -6.66 -5.38
C GLY A 12 -9.91 -6.00 -6.76
N GLU A 13 -11.12 -5.84 -7.25
CA GLU A 13 -11.39 -5.15 -8.52
C GLU A 13 -10.91 -3.69 -8.48
N GLY A 14 -10.35 -3.21 -9.60
CA GLY A 14 -9.95 -1.79 -9.74
C GLY A 14 -8.71 -1.38 -8.95
N VAL A 15 -7.98 -2.32 -8.33
CA VAL A 15 -6.71 -2.01 -7.65
C VAL A 15 -5.65 -1.56 -8.65
N ILE A 16 -4.93 -0.49 -8.29
CA ILE A 16 -3.81 0.05 -9.07
C ILE A 16 -2.54 -0.05 -8.23
N LEU A 17 -1.52 -0.72 -8.74
CA LEU A 17 -0.23 -0.86 -8.08
C LEU A 17 0.87 -0.21 -8.91
N GLY A 18 1.75 0.52 -8.24
CA GLY A 18 2.86 1.22 -8.90
C GLY A 18 2.43 2.49 -9.66
N CYS A 19 1.43 3.21 -9.15
CA CYS A 19 1.04 4.50 -9.73
C CYS A 19 2.18 5.52 -9.65
N ARG A 20 2.39 6.29 -10.73
CA ARG A 20 3.40 7.37 -10.74
C ARG A 20 2.83 8.64 -10.09
N PRO A 21 3.59 9.34 -9.24
CA PRO A 21 3.19 10.65 -8.76
C PRO A 21 3.33 11.71 -9.85
N GLY A 22 2.64 12.84 -9.66
CA GLY A 22 2.77 14.00 -10.54
C GLY A 22 4.04 14.82 -10.32
N ARG A 23 4.81 14.53 -9.26
CA ARG A 23 6.11 15.17 -8.97
C ARG A 23 7.27 14.31 -9.47
N GLU A 24 8.38 14.96 -9.79
CA GLU A 24 9.60 14.27 -10.22
C GLU A 24 10.28 13.60 -9.02
N ILE A 25 10.50 12.28 -9.12
CA ILE A 25 11.20 11.48 -8.12
C ILE A 25 12.09 10.44 -8.80
N THR A 26 13.09 9.93 -8.07
CA THR A 26 13.84 8.76 -8.52
C THR A 26 12.96 7.52 -8.42
N LEU A 27 12.65 6.87 -9.54
CA LEU A 27 11.78 5.69 -9.55
C LEU A 27 12.51 4.45 -9.01
N ALA A 28 11.90 3.82 -8.01
CA ALA A 28 12.26 2.55 -7.41
C ALA A 28 11.13 1.52 -7.61
N ASN A 29 11.31 0.32 -7.06
CA ASN A 29 10.29 -0.71 -7.10
C ASN A 29 9.25 -0.50 -6.00
N THR A 30 8.05 -1.02 -6.22
CA THR A 30 7.05 -1.22 -5.17
C THR A 30 7.05 -2.70 -4.81
N ALA A 31 7.17 -3.01 -3.53
CA ALA A 31 7.15 -4.38 -3.02
C ALA A 31 6.13 -4.49 -1.88
N ILE A 32 5.29 -5.53 -1.95
CA ILE A 32 4.32 -5.87 -0.92
C ILE A 32 4.57 -7.32 -0.54
N GLY A 33 4.65 -7.61 0.76
CA GLY A 33 4.95 -8.93 1.31
C GLY A 33 3.87 -9.98 1.05
N ASP A 34 4.02 -11.12 1.72
CA ASP A 34 3.12 -12.26 1.60
C ASP A 34 1.74 -11.96 2.20
N PHE A 35 0.71 -12.66 1.69
CA PHE A 35 -0.64 -12.68 2.24
C PHE A 35 -1.35 -11.31 2.28
N ALA A 36 -0.97 -10.41 1.37
CA ALA A 36 -1.62 -9.10 1.26
C ALA A 36 -3.07 -9.23 0.79
N ILE A 37 -3.99 -8.55 1.48
CA ILE A 37 -5.39 -8.36 1.09
C ILE A 37 -5.58 -6.90 0.70
N ILE A 38 -5.63 -6.64 -0.59
CA ILE A 38 -5.76 -5.30 -1.16
C ILE A 38 -7.17 -5.17 -1.72
N ARG A 39 -8.07 -4.49 -0.99
CA ARG A 39 -9.48 -4.38 -1.35
C ARG A 39 -9.73 -3.36 -2.47
N SER A 40 -10.92 -3.42 -3.07
CA SER A 40 -11.23 -2.77 -4.35
C SER A 40 -10.90 -1.28 -4.39
N ASN A 41 -10.50 -0.82 -5.58
CA ASN A 41 -10.10 0.56 -5.88
C ASN A 41 -8.96 1.13 -5.01
N THR A 42 -8.22 0.28 -4.30
CA THR A 42 -7.00 0.73 -3.60
C THR A 42 -5.94 1.15 -4.62
N VAL A 43 -5.28 2.27 -4.37
CA VAL A 43 -4.15 2.76 -5.18
C VAL A 43 -2.88 2.77 -4.33
N ILE A 44 -1.88 1.99 -4.74
CA ILE A 44 -0.55 2.00 -4.14
C ILE A 44 0.44 2.56 -5.16
N TYR A 45 1.14 3.62 -4.79
CA TYR A 45 2.08 4.33 -5.67
C TYR A 45 3.40 3.55 -5.84
N CYS A 46 4.26 4.08 -6.72
CA CYS A 46 5.64 3.64 -6.86
C CYS A 46 6.45 3.86 -5.58
N ASN A 47 7.56 3.15 -5.43
CA ASN A 47 8.53 3.34 -4.33
C ASN A 47 7.97 3.03 -2.95
N VAL A 48 6.99 2.14 -2.87
CA VAL A 48 6.40 1.74 -1.58
C VAL A 48 6.90 0.35 -1.22
N ILE A 49 7.39 0.18 0.01
CA ILE A 49 7.77 -1.11 0.57
C ILE A 49 6.82 -1.42 1.73
N ILE A 50 6.14 -2.56 1.66
CA ILE A 50 5.20 -3.02 2.67
C ILE A 50 5.55 -4.46 3.06
N GLY A 51 5.57 -4.75 4.36
CA GLY A 51 5.75 -6.09 4.91
C GLY A 51 4.59 -7.05 4.62
N ASP A 52 4.61 -8.18 5.32
CA ASP A 52 3.61 -9.24 5.20
C ASP A 52 2.27 -8.85 5.85
N ASN A 53 1.19 -9.50 5.41
CA ASN A 53 -0.16 -9.34 5.95
C ASN A 53 -0.68 -7.89 5.89
N LEU A 54 -0.39 -7.17 4.79
CA LEU A 54 -1.07 -5.92 4.48
C LEU A 54 -2.57 -6.18 4.33
N GLU A 55 -3.39 -5.36 4.97
CA GLU A 55 -4.84 -5.40 4.80
C GLU A 55 -5.38 -3.99 4.56
N THR A 56 -5.89 -3.73 3.36
CA THR A 56 -6.52 -2.44 3.03
C THR A 56 -8.04 -2.56 3.05
N GLY A 57 -8.73 -1.49 3.46
CA GLY A 57 -10.12 -1.25 3.11
C GLY A 57 -10.28 -0.89 1.63
N HIS A 58 -11.52 -0.68 1.20
CA HIS A 58 -11.83 -0.18 -0.14
C HIS A 58 -11.39 1.27 -0.29
N ASN A 59 -10.99 1.66 -1.50
CA ASN A 59 -10.61 3.02 -1.87
C ASN A 59 -9.46 3.59 -1.01
N VAL A 60 -8.54 2.76 -0.52
CA VAL A 60 -7.36 3.21 0.22
C VAL A 60 -6.33 3.80 -0.76
N ILE A 61 -5.61 4.84 -0.33
CA ILE A 61 -4.50 5.41 -1.09
C ILE A 61 -3.22 5.32 -0.26
N ILE A 62 -2.18 4.69 -0.80
CA ILE A 62 -0.83 4.69 -0.22
C ILE A 62 0.09 5.36 -1.22
N ARG A 63 0.52 6.60 -0.90
CA ARG A 63 1.36 7.42 -1.78
C ARG A 63 2.80 6.94 -1.80
N GLU A 64 3.62 7.55 -2.63
CA GLU A 64 4.98 7.09 -2.93
C GLU A 64 5.94 7.15 -1.73
N GLU A 65 7.07 6.46 -1.81
CA GLU A 65 8.20 6.58 -0.86
C GLU A 65 7.88 6.14 0.59
N ASN A 66 6.79 5.40 0.78
CA ASN A 66 6.42 4.84 2.07
C ASN A 66 7.18 3.54 2.41
N THR A 67 7.56 3.40 3.68
CA THR A 67 8.05 2.13 4.25
C THR A 67 7.12 1.70 5.38
N ILE A 68 6.48 0.54 5.22
CA ILE A 68 5.42 0.05 6.10
C ILE A 68 5.77 -1.37 6.58
N GLY A 69 5.68 -1.61 7.88
CA GLY A 69 5.94 -2.89 8.51
C GLY A 69 4.87 -3.97 8.26
N ASN A 70 5.02 -5.08 8.94
CA ASN A 70 4.14 -6.24 8.89
C ASN A 70 2.81 -5.98 9.62
N ASN A 71 1.76 -6.72 9.24
CA ASN A 71 0.44 -6.69 9.88
C ASN A 71 -0.19 -5.28 9.89
N PHE A 72 0.12 -4.48 8.88
CA PHE A 72 -0.47 -3.15 8.71
C PHE A 72 -1.90 -3.25 8.18
N ARG A 73 -2.82 -2.65 8.92
CA ARG A 73 -4.24 -2.59 8.57
C ARG A 73 -4.69 -1.15 8.42
N ILE A 74 -5.37 -0.84 7.33
CA ILE A 74 -5.88 0.50 7.06
C ILE A 74 -7.32 0.45 6.57
N TRP A 75 -8.22 1.21 7.20
CA TRP A 75 -9.65 1.19 6.89
C TRP A 75 -10.01 1.92 5.60
N ASN A 76 -11.26 1.75 5.17
CA ASN A 76 -11.76 2.28 3.90
C ASN A 76 -11.53 3.80 3.76
N ASN A 77 -11.35 4.28 2.53
CA ASN A 77 -11.24 5.70 2.19
C ASN A 77 -10.13 6.46 2.96
N SER A 78 -9.11 5.75 3.46
CA SER A 78 -7.99 6.34 4.19
C SER A 78 -6.79 6.55 3.27
N THR A 79 -5.97 7.55 3.58
CA THR A 79 -4.74 7.87 2.82
C THR A 79 -3.52 7.85 3.72
N VAL A 80 -2.45 7.18 3.28
CA VAL A 80 -1.08 7.37 3.77
C VAL A 80 -0.36 8.27 2.78
N ASP A 81 0.07 9.45 3.23
CA ASP A 81 0.80 10.39 2.37
C ASP A 81 2.24 9.93 2.13
N TYR A 82 2.95 10.59 1.21
CA TYR A 82 4.27 10.14 0.76
C TYR A 82 5.33 10.21 1.88
N GLY A 83 6.31 9.31 1.82
CA GLY A 83 7.50 9.39 2.67
C GLY A 83 7.32 9.02 4.15
N CYS A 84 6.22 8.37 4.53
CA CYS A 84 6.02 7.93 5.91
C CYS A 84 6.78 6.63 6.21
N VAL A 85 7.12 6.46 7.49
CA VAL A 85 7.61 5.20 8.06
C VAL A 85 6.59 4.72 9.08
N ILE A 86 5.97 3.57 8.83
CA ILE A 86 4.96 2.95 9.69
C ILE A 86 5.50 1.61 10.18
N GLY A 87 5.47 1.39 11.49
CA GLY A 87 5.98 0.16 12.10
C GLY A 87 5.04 -1.05 11.95
N ASP A 88 5.43 -2.16 12.56
CA ASP A 88 4.64 -3.38 12.58
C ASP A 88 3.38 -3.26 13.46
N ASN A 89 2.35 -4.05 13.14
CA ASN A 89 1.11 -4.18 13.92
C ASN A 89 0.30 -2.89 14.08
N VAL A 90 0.43 -1.97 13.13
CA VAL A 90 -0.33 -0.71 13.12
C VAL A 90 -1.71 -0.93 12.48
N LEU A 91 -2.74 -0.43 13.16
CA LEU A 91 -4.11 -0.35 12.64
C LEU A 91 -4.51 1.14 12.53
N ILE A 92 -4.83 1.58 11.32
CA ILE A 92 -5.44 2.88 11.06
C ILE A 92 -6.92 2.67 10.78
N HIS A 93 -7.77 3.29 11.59
CA HIS A 93 -9.21 3.22 11.46
C HIS A 93 -9.81 4.63 11.43
N ASN A 94 -10.72 4.89 10.50
CA ASN A 94 -11.53 6.10 10.49
C ASN A 94 -12.96 5.79 10.96
N LYS A 95 -13.60 6.72 11.66
CA LYS A 95 -14.97 6.56 12.20
C LYS A 95 -16.00 7.34 11.38
N LEU A 96 -15.61 7.78 10.19
CA LEU A 96 -16.36 8.68 9.33
C LEU A 96 -16.75 7.97 8.04
#